data_AF-A0A645IBD7-F1
#
_entry.id   AF-A0A645IBD7-F1
#
_cell.length_a   1.000
_cell.length_b   1.000
_cell.length_c   1.000
_cell.angle_alpha   90.00
_cell.angle_beta   90.00
_cell.angle_gamma   90.00
#
_symmetry.space_group_name_H-M   'P 1'
#
loop_
_entity.id
_entity.type
_entity.pdbx_description
1 polymer ?
#
loop_
_entity_poly.entity_id
_entity_poly.type
_entity_poly.pdbx_seq_one_letter_code
_entity_poly.pdbx_strand_id
1 'polypeptide(L)' 'MIVNRNKLNLWERLYLPAVIGGFLVTIRHFFKKKVTMQYPEQKWVVPPGYRGAPYLVKDQEGRTKCVSCQLC' A
#
# COMPACT_ATOMS: atom_id res chain seq x y z
N MET A 1 -34.09 11.06 -16.74
CA MET A 1 -33.60 9.67 -16.85
C MET A 1 -34.55 8.78 -16.05
N ILE A 2 -35.35 7.94 -16.72
CA ILE A 2 -36.33 7.09 -16.05
C ILE A 2 -35.62 5.74 -15.78
N VAL A 3 -35.29 5.48 -14.52
CA VAL A 3 -34.68 4.21 -14.12
C VAL A 3 -35.80 3.18 -14.02
N ASN A 4 -35.85 2.24 -14.97
CA ASN A 4 -36.82 1.16 -14.95
C ASN A 4 -36.44 0.16 -13.84
N ARG A 5 -37.33 -0.03 -12.86
CA ARG A 5 -37.13 -0.95 -11.74
C ARG A 5 -37.85 -2.25 -12.06
N ASN A 6 -37.09 -3.27 -12.47
CA ASN A 6 -37.63 -4.62 -12.61
C ASN A 6 -38.11 -5.14 -11.24
N LYS A 7 -39.15 -5.98 -11.22
CA LYS A 7 -39.59 -6.65 -9.99
C LYS A 7 -38.52 -7.63 -9.54
N LEU A 8 -37.91 -7.34 -8.38
CA LEU A 8 -36.92 -8.20 -7.74
C LEU A 8 -37.55 -9.49 -7.23
N ASN A 9 -36.83 -10.60 -7.32
CA ASN A 9 -37.22 -11.85 -6.67
C ASN A 9 -37.01 -11.76 -5.14
N LEU A 10 -37.64 -12.64 -4.36
CA LEU A 10 -37.50 -12.69 -2.89
C LEU A 10 -36.03 -12.74 -2.44
N TRP A 11 -35.20 -13.48 -3.17
CA TRP A 11 -33.76 -13.62 -2.90
C TRP A 11 -32.96 -12.32 -3.10
N GLU A 12 -33.30 -11.56 -4.13
CA GLU A 12 -32.66 -10.27 -4.42
C GLU A 12 -33.13 -9.22 -3.42
N ARG A 13 -34.40 -9.28 -3.00
CA ARG A 13 -34.96 -8.41 -1.97
C ARG A 13 -34.37 -8.68 -0.58
N LEU A 14 -33.99 -9.93 -0.30
CA LEU A 14 -33.32 -10.35 0.93
C LEU A 14 -31.78 -10.20 0.84
N TYR A 15 -31.24 -9.73 -0.29
CA TYR A 15 -29.81 -9.48 -0.55
C TYR A 15 -28.87 -10.69 -0.43
N LEU A 16 -29.40 -11.91 -0.27
CA LEU A 16 -28.59 -13.11 -0.06
C LEU A 16 -27.56 -13.39 -1.17
N PRO A 17 -27.87 -13.21 -2.48
CA PRO A 17 -26.87 -13.38 -3.53
C PRO A 17 -25.69 -12.41 -3.41
N ALA A 18 -25.96 -11.17 -3.01
CA ALA A 18 -24.91 -10.16 -2.83
C ALA A 18 -24.02 -10.48 -1.62
N VAL A 19 -24.61 -10.94 -0.51
CA VAL A 19 -23.89 -11.35 0.69
C VAL A 19 -22.99 -12.55 0.39
N ILE A 20 -23.53 -13.59 -0.25
CA ILE A 20 -22.75 -14.77 -0.65
C ILE A 20 -21.61 -14.37 -1.60
N GLY A 21 -21.88 -13.48 -2.56
CA GLY A 21 -20.85 -12.92 -3.45
C GLY A 21 -19.70 -12.26 -2.68
N GLY A 22 -20.03 -11.44 -1.67
CA GLY A 22 -19.03 -10.81 -0.80
C GLY A 22 -18.20 -11.83 -0.01
N PHE A 23 -18.85 -12.84 0.58
CA PHE A 23 -18.14 -13.90 1.31
C PHE A 23 -17.22 -14.72 0.41
N LEU A 24 -17.62 -15.03 -0.83
CA LEU A 24 -16.78 -15.73 -1.80
C LEU A 24 -15.50 -14.95 -2.10
N VAL A 25 -15.59 -13.63 -2.24
CA VAL A 25 -14.41 -12.77 -2.42
C VAL A 25 -13.49 -12.84 -1.20
N THR A 26 -14.05 -12.77 0.01
CA THR A 26 -13.27 -12.86 1.26
C THR A 26 -12.57 -14.22 1.38
N ILE A 27 -13.28 -15.32 1.16
CA ILE A 27 -12.72 -16.69 1.18
C ILE A 27 -11.59 -16.81 0.15
N ARG A 28 -11.78 -16.29 -1.06
CA ARG A 28 -10.74 -16.31 -2.11
C ARG A 28 -9.46 -15.59 -1.67
N HIS A 29 -9.57 -14.47 -0.96
CA HIS A 29 -8.40 -13.75 -0.46
C HIS A 29 -7.77 -14.40 0.77
N PHE A 30 -8.58 -15.06 1.62
CA PHE A 30 -8.09 -15.77 2.80
C PHE A 30 -7.09 -16.87 2.44
N PHE A 31 -7.35 -17.62 1.37
CA PHE A 31 -6.45 -18.67 0.87
C PHE A 31 -5.36 -18.17 -0.10
N LYS A 32 -5.33 -16.87 -0.42
CA LYS A 32 -4.29 -16.30 -1.29
C LYS A 32 -2.97 -16.20 -0.51
N LYS A 33 -1.86 -16.40 -1.22
CA LYS A 33 -0.51 -16.19 -0.66
C LYS A 33 -0.38 -14.76 -0.13
N LYS A 34 0.00 -14.62 1.14
CA LYS A 34 0.26 -13.33 1.80
C LYS A 34 1.52 -12.70 1.21
N VAL A 35 1.44 -11.43 0.86
CA VAL A 35 2.58 -10.62 0.39
C VAL A 35 3.00 -9.72 1.56
N THR A 36 3.75 -10.29 2.50
CA THR A 36 4.21 -9.61 3.72
C THR A 36 5.71 -9.79 3.89
N MET A 37 6.41 -8.77 4.36
CA MET A 37 7.82 -8.84 4.79
C MET A 37 7.86 -8.91 6.32
N GLN A 38 8.62 -9.84 6.87
CA GLN A 38 8.83 -9.96 8.33
C GLN A 38 9.91 -8.98 8.78
N TYR A 39 9.53 -7.85 9.38
CA TYR A 39 10.49 -6.89 9.92
C TYR A 39 10.84 -7.27 11.37
N PRO A 40 12.11 -7.22 11.81
CA PRO A 40 13.27 -6.60 11.15
C PRO A 40 14.12 -7.49 10.23
N GLU A 41 13.84 -8.80 10.14
CA GLU A 41 14.68 -9.79 9.46
C GLU A 41 14.68 -9.63 7.93
N GLN A 42 13.53 -9.29 7.36
CA GLN A 42 13.31 -9.05 5.93
C GLN A 42 13.03 -7.55 5.73
N LYS A 43 13.97 -6.87 5.09
CA LYS A 43 13.86 -5.45 4.73
C LYS A 43 13.65 -5.31 3.23
N TRP A 44 12.90 -4.28 2.85
CA TRP A 44 12.77 -3.91 1.45
C TRP A 44 14.13 -3.52 0.84
N VAL A 45 14.29 -3.77 -0.47
CA VAL A 45 15.45 -3.28 -1.21
C VAL A 45 15.21 -1.82 -1.55
N VAL A 46 16.08 -0.95 -1.06
CA VAL A 46 15.98 0.48 -1.28
C VAL A 46 16.40 0.81 -2.73
N PRO A 47 15.54 1.47 -3.53
CA PRO A 47 15.87 1.81 -4.91
C PRO A 47 16.99 2.87 -5.00
N PRO A 48 17.74 2.92 -6.12
CA PRO A 48 18.74 3.96 -6.34
C PRO A 48 18.07 5.36 -6.28
N GLY A 49 18.70 6.30 -5.57
CA GLY A 49 18.17 7.65 -5.39
C GLY A 49 17.14 7.81 -4.26
N TYR A 50 16.90 6.77 -3.45
CA TYR A 50 16.07 6.91 -2.24
C TYR A 50 16.63 7.99 -1.30
N ARG A 51 15.75 8.90 -0.88
CA ARG A 51 16.08 9.99 0.04
C ARG A 51 15.81 9.54 1.48
N GLY A 52 16.87 9.11 2.16
CA GLY A 52 16.83 8.72 3.56
C GLY A 52 16.95 9.91 4.52
N ALA A 53 17.48 9.65 5.71
CA ALA A 53 17.79 10.71 6.67
C ALA A 53 18.91 11.62 6.10
N PRO A 54 18.73 12.95 6.13
CA PRO A 54 19.77 13.88 5.72
C PRO A 54 20.98 13.76 6.65
N TYR A 55 22.18 13.79 6.08
CA TYR A 55 23.43 13.80 6.81
C TYR A 55 24.40 14.80 6.19
N LEU A 56 25.29 15.36 7.01
CA LEU A 56 26.33 16.26 6.53
C LEU A 56 27.45 15.43 5.86
N VAL A 57 27.64 15.64 4.57
CA VAL A 57 28.71 15.01 3.79
C VAL A 57 30.08 15.58 4.16
N LYS A 58 31.10 14.71 4.15
CA LYS A 58 32.51 15.08 4.38
C LYS A 58 33.28 15.23 3.06
N ASP A 59 34.36 16.00 3.07
CA ASP A 59 35.32 16.13 1.96
C ASP A 59 36.34 14.97 1.95
N GLN A 60 37.29 15.00 0.99
CA GLN A 60 38.34 13.98 0.86
C GLN A 60 39.34 13.99 2.04
N GLU A 61 39.39 15.09 2.79
CA GLU A 61 40.27 15.32 3.94
C GLU A 61 39.54 15.06 5.28
N GLY A 62 38.28 14.61 5.24
CA GLY A 62 37.47 14.26 6.41
C GLY A 62 36.78 15.43 7.11
N ARG A 63 36.85 16.65 6.58
CA ARG A 63 36.16 17.85 7.09
C ARG A 63 34.73 17.91 6.58
N THR A 64 33.84 18.55 7.32
CA THR A 64 32.44 18.76 6.92
C THR A 64 32.34 19.74 5.75
N LYS A 65 31.55 19.43 4.70
CA LYS A 65 31.39 20.32 3.53
C LYS A 65 30.53 21.57 3.78
N CYS A 66 29.72 21.60 4.83
CA CYS A 66 28.88 22.75 5.15
C CYS A 66 29.75 23.96 5.52
N VAL A 67 29.53 25.09 4.84
CA VAL A 67 30.21 26.37 5.10
C VAL A 67 29.26 27.45 5.61
N SER A 68 28.08 27.05 6.09
CA SER A 68 27.04 27.97 6.59
C SER A 68 26.57 29.01 5.55
N CYS A 69 26.60 28.65 4.26
CA CYS A 69 26.15 29.52 3.16
C CYS A 69 24.63 29.73 3.09
N GLN A 70 23.84 28.93 3.84
CA GLN A 70 22.37 28.98 3.85
C GLN A 70 21.71 28.67 2.49
N LEU A 71 22.35 27.83 1.66
CA LEU A 71 21.85 27.37 0.34
C LEU A 71 21.35 25.92 0.35
N CYS A 72 21.27 25.30 1.53
CA CYS A 72 20.94 23.90 1.77
C CYS A 72 19.45 23.58 1.68
#